data_AF-A0AAV3YDS0-F1
#
_entry.id   AF-A0AAV3YDS0-F1
#
_cell.length_a   1.000
_cell.length_b   1.000
_cell.length_c   1.000
_cell.angle_alpha   90.00
_cell.angle_beta   90.00
_cell.angle_gamma   90.00
#
_symmetry.space_group_name_H-M   'P 1'
#
loop_
_entity.id
_entity.type
_entity.pdbx_description
1 polymer ?
#
loop_
_entity_poly.entity_id
_entity_poly.type
_entity_poly.pdbx_seq_one_letter_code
_entity_poly.pdbx_strand_id
1 'polypeptide(L)' 'MTPHICLVCLSQSKDGMIKLYCGDMLQFSSSFEGTLDAIWDRGSLVVLDRSDVPRLVKKLSVTNVNFL' A
#
# COMPACT_ATOMS: atom_id res chain seq x y z
N MET A 1 -20.12 9.62 8.94
CA MET A 1 -20.09 8.88 7.67
C MET A 1 -18.74 9.19 7.02
N THR A 2 -17.72 8.38 7.30
CA THR A 2 -16.39 8.57 6.71
C THR A 2 -16.44 8.18 5.24
N PRO A 3 -16.01 9.02 4.30
CA PRO A 3 -15.96 8.64 2.90
C PRO A 3 -14.97 7.48 2.77
N HIS A 4 -15.45 6.31 2.37
CA HIS A 4 -14.59 5.19 2.02
C HIS A 4 -13.89 5.54 0.71
N ILE A 5 -12.71 6.15 0.81
CA ILE A 5 -11.83 6.34 -0.32
C ILE A 5 -11.40 4.94 -0.78
N CYS A 6 -11.97 4.48 -1.91
CA CYS A 6 -11.59 3.23 -2.56
C CYS A 6 -10.21 3.39 -3.21
N LEU A 7 -9.38 2.34 -3.19
CA LEU A 7 -8.10 2.34 -3.89
C LEU A 7 -8.37 2.21 -5.40
N VAL A 8 -7.86 3.14 -6.21
CA VAL A 8 -8.00 3.13 -7.67
C VAL A 8 -6.64 3.34 -8.31
N CYS A 9 -6.34 2.59 -9.37
CA CYS A 9 -5.17 2.86 -10.22
C CYS A 9 -5.42 4.16 -10.99
N LEU A 10 -4.75 5.24 -10.58
CA LEU A 10 -4.96 6.59 -11.11
C LEU A 10 -4.17 6.82 -12.40
N SER A 11 -2.97 6.26 -12.48
CA SER A 11 -2.08 6.44 -13.63
C SER A 11 -1.11 5.28 -13.75
N GLN A 12 -0.67 5.03 -14.99
CA GLN A 12 0.36 4.06 -15.31
C GLN A 12 1.36 4.69 -16.28
N SER A 13 2.65 4.39 -16.10
CA SER A 13 3.68 4.77 -17.06
C SER A 13 3.45 4.11 -18.42
N LYS A 14 4.02 4.70 -19.49
CA LYS A 14 3.84 4.19 -20.87
C LYS A 14 4.35 2.75 -21.06
N ASP A 15 5.38 2.38 -20.32
CA ASP A 15 5.98 1.04 -20.32
C ASP A 15 5.30 0.07 -19.35
N GLY A 16 4.30 0.53 -18.60
CA GLY A 16 3.54 -0.29 -17.67
C GLY A 16 4.24 -0.59 -16.34
N MET A 17 5.50 -0.16 -16.18
CA MET A 17 6.38 -0.53 -15.06
C MET A 17 6.06 0.20 -13.76
N ILE A 18 5.42 1.38 -13.83
CA ILE A 18 5.02 2.18 -12.67
C ILE A 18 3.51 2.35 -12.68
N LYS A 19 2.87 1.96 -11.58
CA LYS A 19 1.45 2.20 -11.32
C LYS A 19 1.32 3.11 -10.09
N LEU A 20 0.55 4.18 -10.22
CA LEU A 20 0.23 5.09 -9.12
C LEU A 20 -1.21 4.86 -8.69
N TYR A 21 -1.39 4.51 -7.42
CA TYR A 21 -2.69 4.30 -6.82
C TYR A 21 -3.10 5.52 -6.00
N CYS A 22 -4.33 5.95 -6.16
CA CYS A 22 -4.95 6.94 -5.29
C CYS A 22 -5.91 6.21 -4.36
N GLY A 23 -5.65 6.25 -3.06
CA GLY A 23 -6.49 5.57 -2.10
C GLY A 23 -5.95 5.55 -0.68
N ASP A 24 -6.64 4.82 0.19
CA ASP A 24 -6.19 4.51 1.54
C ASP A 24 -5.38 3.21 1.56
N MET A 25 -4.08 3.30 1.89
CA MET A 25 -3.18 2.13 1.95
C MET A 25 -3.66 1.07 2.96
N LEU A 26 -4.44 1.47 3.98
CA LEU A 26 -5.03 0.52 4.93
C LEU A 26 -6.16 -0.30 4.30
N GLN A 27 -6.61 0.02 3.08
CA GLN A 27 -7.54 -0.78 2.28
C GLN A 27 -6.83 -1.66 1.24
N PHE A 28 -5.52 -1.52 1.03
CA PHE A 28 -4.75 -2.33 0.09
C PHE A 28 -4.84 -3.83 0.42
N SER A 29 -5.00 -4.66 -0.61
CA SER A 29 -5.05 -6.13 -0.49
C SER A 29 -4.53 -6.80 -1.75
N SER A 30 -4.11 -8.06 -1.63
CA SER A 30 -3.64 -8.85 -2.77
C SER A 30 -4.73 -9.16 -3.80
N SER A 31 -6.01 -9.08 -3.41
CA SER A 31 -7.13 -9.17 -4.34
C SER A 31 -7.24 -7.95 -5.25
N PHE A 32 -6.69 -6.81 -4.83
CA PHE A 32 -6.69 -5.58 -5.61
C PHE A 32 -5.46 -5.50 -6.53
N GLU A 33 -4.26 -5.68 -5.98
CA GLU A 33 -3.01 -5.73 -6.75
C GLU A 33 -2.07 -6.80 -6.17
N GLY A 34 -2.23 -8.04 -6.67
CA GLY A 34 -1.32 -9.18 -6.56
C GLY A 34 -0.44 -9.27 -5.31
N THR A 35 0.82 -9.67 -5.49
CA THR A 35 1.85 -9.64 -4.46
C THR A 35 3.00 -8.76 -4.92
N LEU A 36 3.66 -8.13 -3.94
CA LEU A 36 4.87 -7.34 -4.10
C LEU A 36 6.06 -8.16 -3.59
N ASP A 37 7.14 -8.18 -4.36
CA ASP A 37 8.37 -8.87 -3.97
C ASP A 37 9.19 -8.07 -2.94
N ALA A 38 9.04 -6.74 -2.93
CA ALA A 38 9.76 -5.84 -2.04
C ALA A 38 8.93 -4.60 -1.71
N ILE A 39 9.23 -3.99 -0.56
CA ILE A 39 8.59 -2.77 -0.08
C ILE A 39 9.68 -1.76 0.27
N TRP A 40 9.54 -0.56 -0.28
CA TRP A 40 10.35 0.59 0.10
C TRP A 40 9.51 1.54 0.95
N ASP A 41 9.72 1.54 2.27
CA ASP A 41 9.06 2.48 3.18
C ASP A 41 10.03 3.59 3.59
N ARG A 42 9.73 4.82 3.16
CA ARG A 42 10.47 6.01 3.61
C ARG A 42 9.48 7.10 3.98
N GLY A 43 9.20 7.21 5.27
CA GLY A 43 8.33 8.26 5.81
C GLY A 43 6.85 7.89 5.87
N SER A 44 6.45 6.69 5.44
CA SER A 44 5.05 6.26 5.44
C SER A 44 4.63 5.73 6.82
N LEU A 45 5.47 4.93 7.47
CA LEU A 45 5.19 4.44 8.83
C LEU A 45 5.15 5.55 9.88
N VAL A 46 5.96 6.59 9.72
CA VAL A 46 6.08 7.69 10.70
C VAL A 46 5.00 8.76 10.57
N VAL A 47 4.28 8.82 9.43
CA VAL A 47 3.18 9.77 9.22
C VAL A 47 1.83 9.22 9.69
N LEU A 48 1.73 7.92 9.96
CA LEU A 48 0.51 7.29 10.44
C LEU A 48 0.24 7.58 11.91
N ASP A 49 -1.04 7.59 12.26
CA ASP A 49 -1.45 7.46 13.65
C ASP A 49 -0.90 6.15 14.23
N ARG A 50 -0.38 6.24 15.46
CA ARG A 50 0.29 5.10 16.12
C ARG A 50 -0.63 3.88 16.26
N SER A 51 -1.94 4.08 16.33
CA SER A 51 -2.95 3.01 16.37
C SER A 51 -3.06 2.22 15.07
N ASP A 52 -2.74 2.82 13.93
CA ASP A 52 -2.85 2.18 12.61
C ASP A 52 -1.56 1.48 12.16
N VAL A 53 -0.43 1.79 12.80
CA VAL A 53 0.87 1.16 12.50
C VAL A 53 0.80 -0.38 12.52
N PRO A 54 0.23 -1.05 13.55
CA PRO A 54 0.13 -2.51 13.55
C PRO A 54 -0.73 -3.04 12.38
N ARG A 55 -1.76 -2.29 11.99
CA ARG A 55 -2.66 -2.66 10.88
C ARG A 55 -1.93 -2.57 9.54
N LEU A 56 -1.13 -1.52 9.33
CA LEU A 56 -0.32 -1.40 8.12
C LEU A 56 0.76 -2.49 8.08
N VAL A 57 1.53 -2.67 9.16
CA VAL A 57 2.59 -3.70 9.21
C VAL A 57 2.04 -5.09 8.87
N LYS A 58 0.86 -5.44 9.40
CA LYS A 58 0.18 -6.70 9.07
C LYS A 58 -0.17 -6.81 7.59
N LYS A 59 -0.57 -5.73 6.92
CA LYS A 59 -0.86 -5.73 5.47
C LYS A 59 0.40 -5.89 4.64
N LEU A 60 1.49 -5.24 5.04
CA LEU A 60 2.78 -5.31 4.36
C LEU A 60 3.49 -6.67 4.56
N SER A 61 3.24 -7.37 5.67
CA SER A 61 3.86 -8.68 5.96
C SER A 61 3.15 -9.87 5.31
N VAL A 62 1.99 -9.68 4.68
CA VAL A 62 1.34 -10.71 3.82
C VAL A 62 2.04 -10.81 2.46
N THR A 63 2.93 -9.86 2.16
CA THR A 63 3.86 -9.93 1.03
C THR A 63 5.18 -10.49 1.54
N ASN A 64 5.82 -11.42 0.82
CA ASN A 64 7.10 -12.01 1.22
C ASN A 64 8.19 -10.95 1.11
N VAL A 65 8.32 -10.09 2.12
CA VAL A 65 9.28 -8.98 2.11
C VAL A 65 10.49 -9.37 2.92
N ASN A 66 11.63 -9.48 2.25
CA ASN A 66 12.92 -9.30 2.91
C ASN A 66 13.07 -7.81 3.20
N PHE A 67 13.16 -7.42 4.47
CA PHE A 67 13.58 -6.07 4.83
C PHE A 67 15.03 -5.92 4.41
N LEU A 68 15.28 -5.12 3.37
CA LEU A 68 16.62 -4.67 2.98
C LEU A 68 17.10 -3.53 3.90
#